data_AF-A0A956KNI0-F1
#
_entry.id   AF-A0A956KNI0-F1
#
_cell.length_a   1.000
_cell.length_b   1.000
_cell.length_c   1.000
_cell.angle_alpha   90.00
_cell.angle_beta   90.00
_cell.angle_gamma   90.00
#
_symmetry.space_group_name_H-M   'P 1'
#
loop_
_entity.id
_entity.type
_entity.pdbx_description
1 polymer ?
#
loop_
_entity_poly.entity_id
_entity_poly.type
_entity_poly.pdbx_seq_one_letter_code
_entity_poly.pdbx_strand_id
1 'polypeptide(L)'
;GALWLLTFACCARRLWPRGNWFVLGLGLLAVSPLAIWTARTPLSEAAMAMFEWAAVLAALRLRDGIDEARGPWLAAGMLALAAGVRGNALVVFPVVLALLWLRPREGRARHAPLLLLAGLVLSTMFHAATSYPYLHDELLRRLPTLHWGPGALMAATVLGALGWWLADRLLASIDARRHARALALVPRLLLLLLVLAFGLWWWLRSGVALDEPPFARLDAAPILIGWPLLATAAAGSLVVVRRWRAHPREVWLLALLAVVPATALLYAPRELPRLSFFYYGRYLVPELLPCAILAATAGLHALGSAIAGSAPGKARASLGIAVPGALALVLLGWTAWPLVREPQLRLREYEPAGQAIDWLAARIEPGA
;
A
#
# COMPACT_ATOMS: atom_id res chain seq x y z
N GLY A 1 -13.23 -6.61 7.61
CA GLY A 1 -12.20 -7.37 8.35
C GLY A 1 -11.90 -8.74 7.77
N ALA A 2 -12.75 -9.74 7.99
CA ALA A 2 -12.46 -11.15 7.69
C ALA A 2 -12.10 -11.45 6.21
N LEU A 3 -12.82 -10.84 5.26
CA LEU A 3 -12.53 -11.03 3.83
C LEU A 3 -11.14 -10.51 3.44
N TRP A 4 -10.72 -9.36 3.98
CA TRP A 4 -9.37 -8.83 3.74
C TRP A 4 -8.29 -9.78 4.27
N LEU A 5 -8.47 -10.33 5.48
CA LEU A 5 -7.55 -11.32 6.06
C LEU A 5 -7.46 -12.59 5.19
N LEU A 6 -8.58 -13.08 4.67
CA LEU A 6 -8.62 -14.24 3.77
C LEU A 6 -7.91 -13.97 2.44
N THR A 7 -8.13 -12.80 1.84
CA THR A 7 -7.45 -12.39 0.61
C THR A 7 -5.95 -12.27 0.84
N PHE A 8 -5.53 -11.65 1.94
CA PHE A 8 -4.13 -11.59 2.33
C PHE A 8 -3.52 -12.98 2.54
N ALA A 9 -4.24 -13.89 3.21
CA ALA A 9 -3.80 -15.28 3.39
C ALA A 9 -3.58 -15.99 2.06
N CYS A 10 -4.47 -15.79 1.08
CA CYS A 10 -4.32 -16.33 -0.27
C CYS A 10 -3.08 -15.78 -0.98
N CYS A 11 -2.82 -14.47 -0.88
CA CYS A 11 -1.63 -13.85 -1.43
C CYS A 11 -0.36 -14.40 -0.78
N ALA A 12 -0.31 -14.42 0.55
CA ALA A 12 0.77 -14.95 1.35
C ALA A 12 1.10 -16.41 0.98
N ARG A 13 0.09 -17.27 0.89
CA ARG A 13 0.27 -18.69 0.53
C ARG A 13 0.84 -18.88 -0.88
N ARG A 14 0.49 -18.01 -1.83
CA ARG A 14 1.07 -18.02 -3.19
C ARG A 14 2.49 -17.48 -3.25
N LEU A 15 2.83 -16.52 -2.38
CA LEU A 15 4.19 -16.01 -2.26
C LEU A 15 5.12 -17.03 -1.60
N TRP A 16 4.61 -17.81 -0.63
CA TRP A 16 5.39 -18.82 0.10
C TRP A 16 4.71 -20.20 0.06
N PRO A 17 4.73 -20.89 -1.10
CA PRO A 17 4.00 -22.15 -1.28
C PRO A 17 4.57 -23.33 -0.48
N ARG A 18 5.83 -23.24 -0.04
CA ARG A 18 6.58 -24.34 0.60
C ARG A 18 7.15 -23.95 1.98
N GLY A 19 6.36 -23.33 2.84
CA GLY A 19 6.80 -23.04 4.21
C GLY A 19 5.76 -22.36 5.09
N ASN A 20 6.08 -22.23 6.38
CA ASN A 20 5.20 -21.65 7.41
C ASN A 20 5.21 -20.11 7.42
N TRP A 21 5.91 -19.47 6.47
CA TRP A 21 6.03 -18.00 6.40
C TRP A 21 4.69 -17.30 6.13
N PHE A 22 3.75 -17.96 5.46
CA PHE A 22 2.39 -17.44 5.31
C PHE A 22 1.65 -17.39 6.65
N VAL A 23 1.88 -18.37 7.54
CA VAL A 23 1.29 -18.41 8.89
C VAL A 23 1.83 -17.25 9.72
N LEU A 24 3.15 -17.00 9.65
CA LEU A 24 3.75 -15.83 10.29
C LEU A 24 3.15 -14.53 9.78
N GLY A 25 3.05 -14.37 8.46
CA GLY A 25 2.45 -13.17 7.87
C GLY A 25 1.00 -12.96 8.32
N LEU A 26 0.21 -14.04 8.33
CA LEU A 26 -1.17 -14.00 8.81
C LEU A 26 -1.24 -13.65 10.30
N GLY A 27 -0.36 -14.25 11.12
CA GLY A 27 -0.26 -13.98 12.54
C GLY A 27 0.07 -12.52 12.82
N LEU A 28 1.08 -11.97 12.15
CA LEU A 28 1.47 -10.56 12.28
C LEU A 28 0.33 -9.61 11.92
N LEU A 29 -0.44 -9.91 10.87
CA LEU A 29 -1.58 -9.10 10.49
C LEU A 29 -2.73 -9.24 11.50
N ALA A 30 -3.04 -10.47 11.93
CA ALA A 30 -4.16 -10.75 12.83
C ALA A 30 -3.95 -10.20 14.25
N VAL A 31 -2.70 -10.16 14.74
CA VAL A 31 -2.35 -9.62 16.06
C VAL A 31 -1.94 -8.14 16.01
N SER A 32 -1.95 -7.50 14.85
CA SER A 32 -1.67 -6.08 14.74
C SER A 32 -2.82 -5.27 15.34
N PRO A 33 -2.58 -4.45 16.38
CA PRO A 33 -3.61 -3.57 16.94
C PRO A 33 -4.27 -2.68 15.89
N LEU A 34 -3.48 -2.26 14.90
CA LEU A 34 -3.94 -1.43 13.80
C LEU A 34 -4.83 -2.14 12.81
N ALA A 35 -4.46 -3.35 12.40
CA ALA A 35 -5.31 -4.13 11.52
C ALA A 35 -6.65 -4.45 12.21
N ILE A 36 -6.61 -4.73 13.52
CA ILE A 36 -7.80 -4.94 14.35
C ILE A 36 -8.66 -3.67 14.39
N TRP A 37 -8.07 -2.52 14.71
CA TRP A 37 -8.72 -1.20 14.75
C TRP A 37 -9.39 -0.86 13.41
N THR A 38 -8.62 -0.95 12.32
CA THR A 38 -9.10 -0.70 10.95
C THR A 38 -10.19 -1.68 10.51
N ALA A 39 -10.18 -2.92 11.02
CA ALA A 39 -11.19 -3.91 10.68
C ALA A 39 -12.49 -3.76 11.49
N ARG A 40 -12.45 -3.10 12.65
CA ARG A 40 -13.60 -2.92 13.57
C ARG A 40 -14.31 -1.59 13.38
N THR A 41 -13.60 -0.57 12.91
CA THR A 41 -14.18 0.74 12.62
C THR A 41 -14.96 0.68 11.29
N PRO A 42 -16.16 1.28 11.20
CA PRO A 42 -16.98 1.28 9.99
C PRO A 42 -16.43 2.29 8.97
N LEU A 43 -15.20 2.03 8.51
CA LEU A 43 -14.48 2.90 7.61
C LEU A 43 -14.19 2.17 6.28
N SER A 44 -13.92 2.94 5.23
CA SER A 44 -13.75 2.43 3.85
C SER A 44 -12.44 1.67 3.62
N GLU A 45 -11.53 1.70 4.59
CA GLU A 45 -10.19 1.11 4.66
C GLU A 45 -10.24 -0.38 4.40
N ALA A 46 -11.14 -1.10 5.10
CA ALA A 46 -11.20 -2.55 5.00
C ALA A 46 -11.71 -3.00 3.62
N ALA A 47 -12.61 -2.23 3.02
CA ALA A 47 -13.12 -2.48 1.67
C ALA A 47 -12.05 -2.16 0.62
N MET A 48 -11.37 -1.02 0.75
CA MET A 48 -10.27 -0.63 -0.13
C MET A 48 -9.10 -1.63 -0.04
N ALA A 49 -8.69 -2.02 1.17
CA ALA A 49 -7.68 -3.05 1.38
C ALA A 49 -8.10 -4.39 0.75
N MET A 50 -9.37 -4.80 0.91
CA MET A 50 -9.87 -6.02 0.27
C MET A 50 -9.71 -5.96 -1.25
N PHE A 51 -10.10 -4.85 -1.89
CA PHE A 51 -10.00 -4.70 -3.33
C PHE A 51 -8.54 -4.63 -3.82
N GLU A 52 -7.69 -3.87 -3.13
CA GLU A 52 -6.26 -3.80 -3.45
C GLU A 52 -5.59 -5.17 -3.34
N TRP A 53 -5.82 -5.90 -2.24
CA TRP A 53 -5.27 -7.23 -2.04
C TRP A 53 -5.88 -8.28 -2.98
N ALA A 54 -7.12 -8.08 -3.45
CA ALA A 54 -7.71 -8.91 -4.50
C ALA A 54 -7.02 -8.66 -5.86
N ALA A 55 -6.61 -7.41 -6.14
CA ALA A 55 -5.80 -7.11 -7.31
C ALA A 55 -4.40 -7.76 -7.22
N VAL A 56 -3.77 -7.74 -6.04
CA VAL A 56 -2.52 -8.47 -5.78
C VAL A 56 -2.71 -9.96 -6.00
N LEU A 57 -3.81 -10.55 -5.50
CA LEU A 57 -4.10 -11.97 -5.71
C LEU A 57 -4.26 -12.31 -7.19
N ALA A 58 -4.99 -11.48 -7.95
CA ALA A 58 -5.13 -11.64 -9.39
C ALA A 58 -3.77 -11.54 -10.10
N ALA A 59 -2.90 -10.60 -9.71
CA ALA A 59 -1.55 -10.47 -10.25
C ALA A 59 -0.66 -11.69 -9.91
N LEU A 60 -0.76 -12.24 -8.70
CA LEU A 60 -0.06 -13.46 -8.32
C LEU A 60 -0.55 -14.68 -9.10
N ARG A 61 -1.87 -14.80 -9.35
CA ARG A 61 -2.43 -15.84 -10.22
C ARG A 61 -1.85 -15.74 -11.64
N LEU A 62 -1.75 -14.53 -12.18
CA LEU A 62 -1.15 -14.29 -13.50
C LEU A 62 0.33 -14.67 -13.54
N ARG A 63 1.10 -14.31 -12.51
CA ARG A 63 2.50 -14.76 -12.37
C ARG A 63 2.59 -16.28 -12.43
N ASP A 64 1.67 -16.96 -11.76
CA ASP A 64 1.61 -18.43 -11.69
C ASP A 64 1.02 -19.07 -12.98
N GLY A 65 0.75 -18.29 -14.04
CA GLY A 65 0.18 -18.78 -15.30
C GLY A 65 -1.31 -19.11 -15.26
N ILE A 66 -2.01 -18.68 -14.21
CA ILE A 66 -3.44 -18.94 -14.00
C ILE A 66 -4.26 -17.74 -14.49
N ASP A 67 -5.36 -18.02 -15.19
CA ASP A 67 -6.31 -17.01 -15.70
C ASP A 67 -5.71 -15.95 -16.64
N GLU A 68 -4.76 -16.30 -17.51
CA GLU A 68 -4.04 -15.34 -18.36
C GLU A 68 -4.96 -14.37 -19.14
N ALA A 69 -6.14 -14.84 -19.57
CA ALA A 69 -7.11 -14.03 -20.29
C ALA A 69 -7.92 -13.08 -19.38
N ARG A 70 -8.27 -13.49 -18.16
CA ARG A 70 -9.19 -12.75 -17.25
C ARG A 70 -8.46 -12.02 -16.14
N GLY A 71 -7.33 -12.53 -15.67
CA GLY A 71 -6.57 -11.96 -14.57
C GLY A 71 -6.18 -10.50 -14.74
N PRO A 72 -5.81 -9.99 -15.94
CA PRO A 72 -5.48 -8.57 -16.10
C PRO A 72 -6.69 -7.67 -15.87
N TRP A 73 -7.86 -8.12 -16.34
CA TRP A 73 -9.13 -7.42 -16.14
C TRP A 73 -9.58 -7.47 -14.67
N LEU A 74 -9.38 -8.59 -14.00
CA LEU A 74 -9.65 -8.72 -12.56
C LEU A 74 -8.74 -7.79 -11.75
N ALA A 75 -7.44 -7.78 -12.01
CA ALA A 75 -6.51 -6.88 -11.32
C ALA A 75 -6.88 -5.39 -11.56
N ALA A 76 -7.13 -5.00 -12.81
CA ALA A 76 -7.56 -3.65 -13.15
C ALA A 76 -8.89 -3.26 -12.51
N GLY A 77 -9.90 -4.14 -12.57
CA GLY A 77 -11.23 -3.90 -12.01
C GLY A 77 -11.20 -3.78 -10.49
N MET A 78 -10.44 -4.65 -9.80
CA MET A 78 -10.28 -4.56 -8.36
C MET A 78 -9.55 -3.28 -7.94
N LEU A 79 -8.52 -2.84 -8.68
CA LEU A 79 -7.92 -1.53 -8.46
C LEU A 79 -8.93 -0.40 -8.69
N ALA A 80 -9.65 -0.39 -9.81
CA ALA A 80 -10.67 0.62 -10.08
C ALA A 80 -11.71 0.72 -8.94
N LEU A 81 -12.14 -0.42 -8.39
CA LEU A 81 -13.00 -0.47 -7.20
C LEU A 81 -12.32 0.10 -5.96
N ALA A 82 -11.04 -0.23 -5.71
CA ALA A 82 -10.28 0.33 -4.60
C ALA A 82 -10.24 1.87 -4.66
N ALA A 83 -10.03 2.47 -5.85
CA ALA A 83 -10.09 3.92 -6.01
C ALA A 83 -11.49 4.50 -5.95
N GLY A 84 -12.53 3.74 -6.33
CA GLY A 84 -13.92 4.16 -6.11
C GLY A 84 -14.26 4.25 -4.63
N VAL A 85 -13.71 3.34 -3.81
CA VAL A 85 -13.89 3.33 -2.35
C VAL A 85 -13.08 4.42 -1.65
N ARG A 86 -11.89 4.77 -2.18
CA ARG A 86 -11.01 5.73 -1.54
C ARG A 86 -10.18 6.56 -2.54
N GLY A 87 -10.29 7.88 -2.43
CA GLY A 87 -9.61 8.83 -3.32
C GLY A 87 -8.07 8.87 -3.25
N ASN A 88 -7.41 8.30 -2.22
CA ASN A 88 -5.93 8.30 -2.16
C ASN A 88 -5.32 7.44 -3.28
N ALA A 89 -6.01 6.37 -3.67
CA ALA A 89 -5.62 5.51 -4.77
C ALA A 89 -5.59 6.27 -6.11
N LEU A 90 -6.35 7.37 -6.25
CA LEU A 90 -6.34 8.21 -7.47
C LEU A 90 -4.99 8.86 -7.74
N VAL A 91 -4.22 9.17 -6.70
CA VAL A 91 -2.90 9.80 -6.85
C VAL A 91 -1.83 8.77 -7.18
N VAL A 92 -2.03 7.54 -6.71
CA VAL A 92 -1.12 6.42 -6.92
C VAL A 92 -1.34 5.77 -8.28
N PHE A 93 -2.58 5.73 -8.76
CA PHE A 93 -2.97 5.05 -9.99
C PHE A 93 -2.27 5.51 -11.25
N PRO A 94 -1.94 6.79 -11.46
CA PRO A 94 -1.10 7.19 -12.59
C PRO A 94 0.24 6.45 -12.64
N VAL A 95 0.86 6.17 -11.50
CA VAL A 95 2.13 5.43 -11.43
C VAL A 95 1.91 3.95 -11.78
N VAL A 96 0.85 3.34 -11.22
CA VAL A 96 0.44 1.97 -11.54
C VAL A 96 0.16 1.84 -13.03
N LEU A 97 -0.62 2.78 -13.58
CA LEU A 97 -0.98 2.89 -15.00
C LEU A 97 0.28 2.96 -15.87
N ALA A 98 1.24 3.81 -15.51
CA ALA A 98 2.48 3.96 -16.25
C ALA A 98 3.25 2.66 -16.36
N LEU A 99 3.41 1.93 -15.26
CA LEU A 99 4.12 0.65 -15.25
C LEU A 99 3.36 -0.43 -16.03
N LEU A 100 2.03 -0.46 -15.95
CA LEU A 100 1.21 -1.41 -16.72
C LEU A 100 1.30 -1.18 -18.23
N TRP A 101 1.46 0.06 -18.65
CA TRP A 101 1.60 0.44 -20.05
C TRP A 101 2.94 0.02 -20.66
N LEU A 102 3.96 -0.23 -19.84
CA LEU A 102 5.25 -0.81 -20.26
C LEU A 102 5.16 -2.32 -20.56
N ARG A 103 3.98 -2.94 -20.43
CA ARG A 103 3.78 -4.37 -20.72
C ARG A 103 3.67 -4.61 -22.24
N PRO A 104 4.26 -5.70 -22.78
CA PRO A 104 3.93 -6.20 -24.11
C PRO A 104 2.43 -6.47 -24.27
N ARG A 105 1.85 -6.02 -25.38
CA ARG A 105 0.39 -6.00 -25.60
C ARG A 105 -0.04 -7.04 -26.60
N GLU A 106 -0.57 -8.15 -26.10
CA GLU A 106 -1.11 -9.23 -26.93
C GLU A 106 -2.57 -9.54 -26.57
N GLY A 107 -3.36 -9.92 -27.58
CA GLY A 107 -4.75 -10.35 -27.42
C GLY A 107 -5.67 -9.33 -26.74
N ARG A 108 -6.72 -9.83 -26.07
CA ARG A 108 -7.71 -8.99 -25.35
C ARG A 108 -7.13 -8.31 -24.10
N ALA A 109 -6.09 -8.88 -23.50
CA ALA A 109 -5.45 -8.37 -22.28
C ALA A 109 -4.79 -6.99 -22.46
N ARG A 110 -4.54 -6.55 -23.70
CA ARG A 110 -4.01 -5.21 -24.01
C ARG A 110 -4.89 -4.05 -23.55
N HIS A 111 -6.18 -4.29 -23.31
CA HIS A 111 -7.14 -3.26 -22.92
C HIS A 111 -7.38 -3.19 -21.40
N ALA A 112 -6.85 -4.12 -20.60
CA ALA A 112 -6.97 -4.07 -19.13
C ALA A 112 -6.41 -2.77 -18.53
N PRO A 113 -5.24 -2.27 -19.00
CA PRO A 113 -4.88 -0.87 -18.97
C PRO A 113 -6.04 0.13 -19.04
N LEU A 114 -6.76 0.18 -20.15
CA LEU A 114 -7.83 1.14 -20.40
C LEU A 114 -8.95 1.06 -19.37
N LEU A 115 -9.23 -0.13 -18.80
CA LEU A 115 -10.19 -0.26 -17.71
C LEU A 115 -9.72 0.48 -16.45
N LEU A 116 -8.42 0.40 -16.10
CA LEU A 116 -7.87 1.15 -14.98
C LEU A 116 -7.91 2.66 -15.25
N LEU A 117 -7.60 3.09 -16.47
CA LEU A 117 -7.71 4.50 -16.87
C LEU A 117 -9.16 5.00 -16.78
N ALA A 118 -10.12 4.23 -17.31
CA ALA A 118 -11.55 4.55 -17.21
C ALA A 118 -12.00 4.60 -15.75
N GLY A 119 -11.58 3.64 -14.92
CA GLY A 119 -11.86 3.62 -13.49
C GLY A 119 -11.29 4.83 -12.76
N LEU A 120 -10.06 5.24 -13.09
CA LEU A 120 -9.43 6.46 -12.56
C LEU A 120 -10.24 7.70 -12.94
N VAL A 121 -10.59 7.87 -14.23
CA VAL A 121 -11.39 9.01 -14.70
C VAL A 121 -12.75 9.06 -14.00
N LEU A 122 -13.50 7.95 -14.02
CA LEU A 122 -14.82 7.87 -13.42
C LEU A 122 -14.78 8.10 -11.91
N SER A 123 -13.81 7.51 -11.21
CA SER A 123 -13.67 7.72 -9.76
C SER A 123 -13.30 9.16 -9.43
N THR A 124 -12.37 9.78 -10.17
CA THR A 124 -12.04 11.20 -9.96
C THR A 124 -13.26 12.09 -10.24
N MET A 125 -14.02 11.84 -11.30
CA MET A 125 -15.25 12.59 -11.58
C MET A 125 -16.27 12.43 -10.47
N PHE A 126 -16.50 11.20 -9.99
CA PHE A 126 -17.40 10.95 -8.88
C PHE A 126 -16.97 11.71 -7.62
N HIS A 127 -15.70 11.57 -7.20
CA HIS A 127 -15.18 12.26 -6.02
C HIS A 127 -15.18 13.79 -6.17
N ALA A 128 -14.87 14.31 -7.36
CA ALA A 128 -14.96 15.74 -7.64
C ALA A 128 -16.42 16.24 -7.64
N ALA A 129 -17.42 15.39 -7.90
CA ALA A 129 -18.83 15.78 -7.83
C ALA A 129 -19.37 15.70 -6.40
N THR A 130 -19.01 14.67 -5.64
CA THR A 130 -19.62 14.37 -4.33
C THR A 130 -18.85 14.94 -3.14
N SER A 131 -17.54 15.20 -3.31
CA SER A 131 -16.64 15.53 -2.20
C SER A 131 -15.85 16.83 -2.45
N TYR A 132 -16.32 17.67 -3.39
CA TYR A 132 -15.61 18.86 -3.82
C TYR A 132 -15.22 19.83 -2.69
N PRO A 133 -16.07 20.17 -1.72
CA PRO A 133 -15.68 21.11 -0.66
C PRO A 133 -14.42 20.65 0.09
N TYR A 134 -14.36 19.36 0.43
CA TYR A 134 -13.18 18.77 1.06
C TYR A 134 -11.95 18.78 0.13
N LEU A 135 -12.14 18.43 -1.15
CA LEU A 135 -11.07 18.41 -2.15
C LEU A 135 -10.51 19.81 -2.41
N HIS A 136 -11.37 20.82 -2.44
CA HIS A 136 -11.03 22.23 -2.58
C HIS A 136 -10.19 22.71 -1.39
N ASP A 137 -10.61 22.42 -0.16
CA ASP A 137 -9.87 22.81 1.04
C ASP A 137 -8.49 22.14 1.11
N GLU A 138 -8.39 20.87 0.70
CA GLU A 138 -7.11 20.17 0.61
C GLU A 138 -6.21 20.75 -0.50
N LEU A 139 -6.79 21.11 -1.64
CA LEU A 139 -6.07 21.75 -2.76
C LEU A 139 -5.53 23.11 -2.35
N LEU A 140 -6.34 23.97 -1.71
CA LEU A 140 -5.88 25.27 -1.22
C LEU A 140 -4.84 25.14 -0.10
N ARG A 141 -4.95 24.12 0.76
CA ARG A 141 -3.94 23.86 1.79
C ARG A 141 -2.57 23.53 1.18
N ARG A 142 -2.55 22.80 0.06
CA ARG A 142 -1.32 22.37 -0.61
C ARG A 142 -0.82 23.35 -1.67
N LEU A 143 -1.73 24.02 -2.36
CA LEU A 143 -1.50 24.95 -3.47
C LEU A 143 -2.45 26.16 -3.32
N PRO A 144 -2.13 27.13 -2.45
CA PRO A 144 -3.02 28.23 -2.08
C PRO A 144 -3.46 29.13 -3.24
N THR A 145 -2.71 29.11 -4.34
CA THR A 145 -2.99 29.91 -5.54
C THR A 145 -3.92 29.20 -6.53
N LEU A 146 -4.18 27.90 -6.36
CA LEU A 146 -4.90 27.07 -7.32
C LEU A 146 -6.40 26.97 -6.97
N HIS A 147 -7.19 27.86 -7.57
CA HIS A 147 -8.64 27.97 -7.32
C HIS A 147 -9.45 27.17 -8.36
N TRP A 148 -9.26 25.86 -8.40
CA TRP A 148 -9.92 25.02 -9.41
C TRP A 148 -11.29 24.53 -8.97
N GLY A 149 -12.31 24.86 -9.76
CA GLY A 149 -13.67 24.29 -9.67
C GLY A 149 -13.72 22.78 -9.89
N PRO A 150 -14.82 22.09 -9.52
CA PRO A 150 -14.97 20.65 -9.74
C PRO A 150 -14.92 20.32 -11.24
N GLY A 151 -15.54 21.15 -12.09
CA GLY A 151 -15.48 21.00 -13.55
C GLY A 151 -14.06 21.14 -14.11
N ALA A 152 -13.22 22.02 -13.54
CA ALA A 152 -11.83 22.17 -13.96
C ALA A 152 -11.01 20.92 -13.62
N LEU A 153 -11.23 20.32 -12.43
CA LEU A 153 -10.60 19.06 -12.03
C LEU A 153 -11.03 17.89 -12.92
N MET A 154 -12.32 17.80 -13.24
CA MET A 154 -12.85 16.79 -14.17
C MET A 154 -12.23 16.95 -15.57
N ALA A 155 -12.22 18.18 -16.11
CA ALA A 155 -11.65 18.47 -17.42
C ALA A 155 -10.15 18.17 -17.46
N ALA A 156 -9.39 18.59 -16.45
CA ALA A 156 -7.97 18.29 -16.33
C ALA A 156 -7.71 16.78 -16.28
N THR A 157 -8.56 16.02 -15.59
CA THR A 157 -8.46 14.55 -15.52
C THR A 157 -8.71 13.91 -16.88
N VAL A 158 -9.75 14.33 -17.61
CA VAL A 158 -10.05 13.83 -18.95
C VAL A 158 -8.93 14.19 -19.94
N LEU A 159 -8.44 15.43 -19.91
CA LEU A 159 -7.32 15.87 -20.75
C LEU A 159 -6.04 15.09 -20.44
N GLY A 160 -5.75 14.84 -19.16
CA GLY A 160 -4.65 13.99 -18.73
C GLY A 160 -4.78 12.56 -19.27
N ALA A 161 -5.98 11.98 -19.21
CA ALA A 161 -6.27 10.65 -19.75
C ALA A 161 -6.10 10.59 -21.28
N LEU A 162 -6.56 11.61 -22.01
CA LEU A 162 -6.38 11.73 -23.46
C LEU A 162 -4.91 11.92 -23.84
N GLY A 163 -4.19 12.78 -23.11
CA GLY A 163 -2.76 12.99 -23.29
C GLY A 163 -1.96 11.70 -23.04
N TRP A 164 -2.33 10.95 -21.99
CA TRP A 164 -1.75 9.63 -21.72
C TRP A 164 -1.99 8.65 -22.85
N TRP A 165 -3.23 8.56 -23.33
CA TRP A 165 -3.61 7.69 -24.44
C TRP A 165 -2.89 8.07 -25.74
N LEU A 166 -2.71 9.35 -26.02
CA LEU A 166 -1.96 9.81 -27.18
C LEU A 166 -0.47 9.49 -27.06
N ALA A 167 0.15 9.80 -25.92
CA ALA A 167 1.55 9.45 -25.65
C ALA A 167 1.77 7.94 -25.81
N ASP A 168 0.83 7.13 -25.35
CA ASP A 168 0.86 5.69 -25.55
C ASP A 168 0.86 5.27 -27.02
N ARG A 169 -0.02 5.87 -27.84
CA ARG A 169 -0.06 5.60 -29.30
C ARG A 169 1.26 5.93 -29.98
N LEU A 170 1.92 7.00 -29.53
CA LEU A 170 3.22 7.43 -30.08
C LEU A 170 4.36 6.51 -29.62
N LEU A 171 4.30 5.98 -28.41
CA LEU A 171 5.33 5.12 -27.80
C LEU A 171 5.17 3.62 -28.14
N ALA A 172 4.08 3.22 -28.78
CA ALA A 172 3.81 1.82 -29.17
C ALA A 172 4.87 1.20 -30.12
N SER A 173 5.79 2.01 -30.65
CA SER A 173 6.88 1.62 -31.55
C SER A 173 8.18 1.20 -30.85
N ILE A 174 8.25 1.23 -29.51
CA ILE A 174 9.48 0.91 -28.77
C ILE A 174 9.79 -0.60 -28.82
N ASP A 175 10.99 -0.92 -29.31
CA ASP A 175 11.58 -2.28 -29.40
C ASP A 175 11.47 -3.07 -28.08
N ALA A 176 11.06 -4.33 -28.19
CA ALA A 176 10.89 -5.30 -27.10
C ALA A 176 12.14 -5.44 -26.21
N ARG A 177 13.34 -5.29 -26.77
CA ARG A 177 14.60 -5.34 -25.99
C ARG A 177 14.75 -4.16 -25.04
N ARG A 178 14.36 -2.95 -25.47
CA ARG A 178 14.40 -1.75 -24.62
C ARG A 178 13.35 -1.84 -23.51
N HIS A 179 12.17 -2.37 -23.83
CA HIS A 179 11.12 -2.67 -22.85
C HIS A 179 11.60 -3.62 -21.75
N ALA A 180 12.24 -4.74 -22.11
CA ALA A 180 12.74 -5.71 -21.14
C ALA A 180 13.81 -5.09 -20.20
N ARG A 181 14.70 -4.25 -20.72
CA ARG A 181 15.70 -3.53 -19.92
C ARG A 181 15.07 -2.54 -18.96
N ALA A 182 14.06 -1.78 -19.41
CA ALA A 182 13.34 -0.84 -18.55
C ALA A 182 12.67 -1.58 -17.38
N LEU A 183 11.94 -2.66 -17.66
CA LEU A 183 11.28 -3.48 -16.63
C LEU A 183 12.24 -4.11 -15.63
N ALA A 184 13.46 -4.45 -16.04
CA ALA A 184 14.49 -4.98 -15.14
C ALA A 184 15.00 -3.96 -14.12
N LEU A 185 14.91 -2.66 -14.41
CA LEU A 185 15.33 -1.59 -13.51
C LEU A 185 14.21 -1.15 -12.55
N VAL A 186 12.94 -1.34 -12.93
CA VAL A 186 11.78 -0.87 -12.15
C VAL A 186 11.83 -1.25 -10.67
N PRO A 187 12.11 -2.49 -10.24
CA PRO A 187 12.15 -2.81 -8.81
C PRO A 187 13.21 -2.02 -8.04
N ARG A 188 14.37 -1.77 -8.67
CA ARG A 188 15.45 -0.96 -8.06
C ARG A 188 15.03 0.51 -7.97
N LEU A 189 14.36 1.03 -8.99
CA LEU A 189 13.81 2.38 -8.98
C LEU A 189 12.71 2.54 -7.92
N LEU A 190 11.79 1.57 -7.78
CA LEU A 190 10.76 1.59 -6.75
C LEU A 190 11.36 1.56 -5.34
N LEU A 191 12.39 0.74 -5.13
CA LEU A 191 13.13 0.72 -3.87
C LEU A 191 13.86 2.03 -3.61
N LEU A 192 14.53 2.59 -4.63
CA LEU A 192 15.18 3.90 -4.52
C LEU A 192 14.16 4.98 -4.18
N LEU A 193 13.02 5.02 -4.85
CA LEU A 193 11.93 5.96 -4.57
C LEU A 193 11.40 5.80 -3.15
N LEU A 194 11.28 4.56 -2.64
CA LEU A 194 10.88 4.32 -1.26
C LEU A 194 11.92 4.87 -0.27
N VAL A 195 13.21 4.65 -0.54
CA VAL A 195 14.31 5.20 0.28
C VAL A 195 14.32 6.73 0.23
N LEU A 196 14.15 7.33 -0.95
CA LEU A 196 14.06 8.78 -1.12
C LEU A 196 12.83 9.35 -0.43
N ALA A 197 11.69 8.65 -0.46
CA ALA A 197 10.48 9.06 0.25
C ALA A 197 10.70 9.09 1.76
N PHE A 198 11.35 8.06 2.29
CA PHE A 198 11.70 8.00 3.71
C PHE A 198 12.76 9.05 4.07
N GLY A 199 13.75 9.28 3.20
CA GLY A 199 14.76 10.33 3.36
C GLY A 199 14.15 11.74 3.37
N LEU A 200 13.20 12.00 2.46
CA LEU A 200 12.44 13.24 2.41
C LEU A 200 11.61 13.42 3.68
N TRP A 201 10.87 12.40 4.10
CA TRP A 201 10.12 12.42 5.36
C TRP A 201 11.04 12.70 6.56
N TRP A 202 12.18 12.01 6.64
CA TRP A 202 13.16 12.20 7.71
C TRP A 202 13.72 13.62 7.71
N TRP A 203 14.06 14.16 6.55
CA TRP A 203 14.54 15.53 6.40
C TRP A 203 13.48 16.57 6.81
N LEU A 204 12.23 16.42 6.36
CA LEU A 204 11.11 17.30 6.74
C LEU A 204 10.77 17.22 8.25
N ARG A 205 11.11 16.10 8.89
CA ARG A 205 10.95 15.90 10.34
C ARG A 205 12.17 16.39 11.14
N SER A 206 13.36 16.40 10.54
CA SER A 206 14.59 16.76 11.23
C SER A 206 14.52 18.19 11.76
N GLY A 207 14.76 18.36 13.07
CA GLY A 207 14.73 19.66 13.73
C GLY A 207 13.41 20.04 14.42
N VAL A 208 12.43 19.12 14.54
CA VAL A 208 11.19 19.37 15.28
C VAL A 208 10.88 18.23 16.24
N ALA A 209 10.32 18.56 17.42
CA ALA A 209 10.02 17.56 18.44
C ALA A 209 8.87 16.63 18.01
N LEU A 210 8.81 15.43 18.61
CA LEU A 210 7.88 14.36 18.24
C LEU A 210 6.42 14.65 18.56
N ASP A 211 6.20 15.58 19.47
CA ASP A 211 4.95 16.04 20.04
C ASP A 211 4.49 17.38 19.46
N GLU A 212 5.29 17.97 18.55
CA GLU A 212 5.01 19.28 17.98
C GLU A 212 4.34 19.17 16.59
N PRO A 213 3.11 19.71 16.45
CA PRO A 213 2.48 19.84 15.14
C PRO A 213 3.21 20.88 14.27
N PRO A 214 3.06 20.82 12.93
CA PRO A 214 2.24 19.86 12.17
C PRO A 214 2.91 18.48 12.06
N PHE A 215 2.13 17.42 11.91
CA PHE A 215 2.61 16.04 11.76
C PHE A 215 2.51 15.57 10.30
N ALA A 216 3.43 14.70 9.88
CA ALA A 216 3.33 13.92 8.65
C ALA A 216 2.55 12.63 8.89
N ARG A 217 1.81 12.14 7.89
CA ARG A 217 1.14 10.84 7.98
C ARG A 217 2.12 9.69 8.21
N LEU A 218 3.34 9.79 7.71
CA LEU A 218 4.40 8.82 7.98
C LEU A 218 4.96 8.88 9.42
N ASP A 219 4.69 9.94 10.19
CA ASP A 219 5.26 10.09 11.54
C ASP A 219 4.83 8.99 12.50
N ALA A 220 3.63 8.47 12.27
CA ALA A 220 3.05 7.40 13.06
C ALA A 220 3.60 6.02 12.65
N ALA A 221 4.14 5.85 11.43
CA ALA A 221 4.52 4.53 10.91
C ALA A 221 5.46 3.73 11.85
N PRO A 222 6.50 4.32 12.46
CA PRO A 222 7.36 3.57 13.39
C PRO A 222 6.68 3.18 14.71
N ILE A 223 5.77 4.01 15.20
CA ILE A 223 4.97 3.77 16.42
C ILE A 223 3.94 2.66 16.15
N LEU A 224 3.33 2.75 14.97
CA LEU A 224 2.18 1.96 14.56
C LEU A 224 2.57 0.58 14.01
N ILE A 225 3.50 0.52 13.07
CA ILE A 225 3.98 -0.72 12.46
C ILE A 225 5.07 -1.37 13.32
N GLY A 226 5.85 -0.54 14.04
CA GLY A 226 6.96 -0.98 14.88
C GLY A 226 8.30 -1.02 14.13
N TRP A 227 9.34 -0.44 14.75
CA TRP A 227 10.70 -0.46 14.23
C TRP A 227 11.23 -1.86 13.85
N PRO A 228 11.00 -2.93 14.66
CA PRO A 228 11.49 -4.26 14.30
C PRO A 228 10.88 -4.79 12.99
N LEU A 229 9.58 -4.58 12.78
CA LEU A 229 8.89 -5.01 11.57
C LEU A 229 9.38 -4.20 10.35
N LEU A 230 9.51 -2.88 10.50
CA LEU A 230 10.02 -2.00 9.44
C LEU A 230 11.47 -2.33 9.05
N ALA A 231 12.35 -2.58 10.02
CA ALA A 231 13.73 -2.96 9.76
C ALA A 231 13.82 -4.31 9.02
N THR A 232 13.02 -5.29 9.44
CA THR A 232 12.96 -6.59 8.77
C THR A 232 12.36 -6.48 7.37
N ALA A 233 11.35 -5.63 7.19
CA ALA A 233 10.76 -5.33 5.90
C ALA A 233 11.76 -4.65 4.94
N ALA A 234 12.58 -3.72 5.43
CA ALA A 234 13.63 -3.08 4.65
C ALA A 234 14.67 -4.10 4.15
N ALA A 235 15.15 -4.98 5.04
CA ALA A 235 16.07 -6.06 4.69
C ALA A 235 15.43 -7.03 3.67
N GLY A 236 14.17 -7.41 3.87
CA GLY A 236 13.44 -8.25 2.94
C GLY A 236 13.24 -7.63 1.56
N SER A 237 12.93 -6.33 1.51
CA SER A 237 12.77 -5.58 0.26
C SER A 237 14.07 -5.55 -0.54
N LEU A 238 15.22 -5.33 0.13
CA LEU A 238 16.54 -5.40 -0.49
C LEU A 238 16.82 -6.79 -1.09
N VAL A 239 16.46 -7.86 -0.39
CA VAL A 239 16.65 -9.22 -0.90
C VAL A 239 15.76 -9.48 -2.11
N VAL A 240 14.48 -9.13 -2.02
CA VAL A 240 13.51 -9.34 -3.12
C VAL A 240 13.99 -8.61 -4.38
N VAL A 241 14.40 -7.35 -4.26
CA VAL A 241 14.91 -6.55 -5.38
C VAL A 241 16.21 -7.14 -5.97
N ARG A 242 17.13 -7.63 -5.12
CA ARG A 242 18.38 -8.25 -5.60
C ARG A 242 18.15 -9.57 -6.33
N ARG A 243 17.14 -10.34 -5.91
CA ARG A 243 16.79 -11.64 -6.50
C ARG A 243 15.78 -11.53 -7.64
N TRP A 244 15.24 -10.33 -7.89
CA TRP A 244 14.27 -10.09 -8.93
C TRP A 244 14.82 -10.45 -10.31
N ARG A 245 13.99 -11.15 -11.09
CA ARG A 245 14.25 -11.45 -12.51
C ARG A 245 13.11 -10.88 -13.32
N ALA A 246 13.43 -10.02 -14.28
CA ALA A 246 12.40 -9.33 -15.06
C ALA A 246 11.60 -10.32 -15.92
N HIS A 247 10.30 -10.45 -15.63
CA HIS A 247 9.38 -11.21 -16.47
C HIS A 247 8.17 -10.34 -16.88
N PRO A 248 7.78 -10.32 -18.17
CA PRO A 248 6.64 -9.51 -18.64
C PRO A 248 5.30 -9.79 -17.94
N ARG A 249 5.12 -11.02 -17.43
CA ARG A 249 3.91 -11.42 -16.69
C ARG A 249 3.84 -10.83 -15.27
N GLU A 250 4.97 -10.40 -14.73
CA GLU A 250 5.08 -9.89 -13.36
C GLU A 250 4.90 -8.36 -13.27
N VAL A 251 4.68 -7.69 -14.41
CA VAL A 251 4.48 -6.24 -14.48
C VAL A 251 3.31 -5.78 -13.60
N TRP A 252 2.25 -6.58 -13.47
CA TRP A 252 1.14 -6.29 -12.56
C TRP A 252 1.59 -6.20 -11.10
N LEU A 253 2.50 -7.06 -10.66
CA LEU A 253 3.04 -7.02 -9.30
C LEU A 253 3.90 -5.78 -9.08
N LEU A 254 4.70 -5.39 -10.08
CA LEU A 254 5.50 -4.15 -10.01
C LEU A 254 4.63 -2.90 -9.99
N ALA A 255 3.57 -2.88 -10.82
CA ALA A 255 2.62 -1.79 -10.84
C ALA A 255 1.91 -1.64 -9.50
N LEU A 256 1.44 -2.74 -8.91
CA LEU A 256 0.85 -2.74 -7.56
C LEU A 256 1.86 -2.35 -6.49
N LEU A 257 3.11 -2.81 -6.57
CA LEU A 257 4.14 -2.45 -5.61
C LEU A 257 4.48 -0.96 -5.62
N ALA A 258 4.26 -0.28 -6.75
CA ALA A 258 4.48 1.17 -6.86
C ALA A 258 3.53 2.00 -5.99
N VAL A 259 2.44 1.39 -5.49
CA VAL A 259 1.56 2.00 -4.49
C VAL A 259 2.35 2.44 -3.25
N VAL A 260 3.21 1.55 -2.75
CA VAL A 260 3.96 1.78 -1.50
C VAL A 260 4.83 3.06 -1.53
N PRO A 261 5.77 3.23 -2.48
CA PRO A 261 6.58 4.46 -2.53
C PRO A 261 5.76 5.70 -2.91
N ALA A 262 4.74 5.57 -3.77
CA ALA A 262 3.88 6.70 -4.12
C ALA A 262 3.12 7.23 -2.90
N THR A 263 2.50 6.32 -2.13
CA THR A 263 1.84 6.64 -0.88
C THR A 263 2.81 7.23 0.14
N ALA A 264 4.01 6.67 0.27
CA ALA A 264 5.04 7.21 1.17
C ALA A 264 5.40 8.66 0.81
N LEU A 265 5.63 8.97 -0.47
CA LEU A 265 5.93 10.34 -0.91
C LEU A 265 4.79 11.31 -0.62
N LEU A 266 3.54 10.90 -0.86
CA LEU A 266 2.35 11.73 -0.60
C LEU A 266 2.14 12.04 0.88
N TYR A 267 2.68 11.18 1.74
CA TYR A 267 2.49 11.22 3.19
C TYR A 267 3.71 11.72 3.96
N ALA A 268 4.80 12.06 3.25
CA ALA A 268 5.98 12.69 3.81
C ALA A 268 5.76 14.15 4.28
N PRO A 269 4.95 15.00 3.61
CA PRO A 269 4.70 16.37 4.06
C PRO A 269 4.01 16.45 5.43
N ARG A 270 4.39 17.46 6.23
CA ARG A 270 3.84 17.72 7.56
C ARG A 270 2.71 18.75 7.50
N GLU A 271 1.48 18.25 7.51
CA GLU A 271 0.27 19.07 7.30
C GLU A 271 -0.87 18.75 8.28
N LEU A 272 -0.65 17.81 9.21
CA LEU A 272 -1.69 17.37 10.13
C LEU A 272 -1.60 18.13 11.47
N PRO A 273 -2.72 18.63 12.01
CA PRO A 273 -2.70 19.38 13.27
C PRO A 273 -2.55 18.49 14.51
N ARG A 274 -2.81 17.18 14.42
CA ARG A 274 -2.78 16.25 15.57
C ARG A 274 -2.34 14.84 15.19
N LEU A 275 -1.57 14.20 16.08
CA LEU A 275 -1.19 12.80 16.00
C LEU A 275 -2.23 11.87 16.68
N SER A 276 -3.34 11.53 16.00
CA SER A 276 -4.37 10.59 16.51
C SER A 276 -4.58 9.37 15.60
N PHE A 277 -4.75 8.18 16.17
CA PHE A 277 -4.94 6.90 15.45
C PHE A 277 -5.93 6.98 14.28
N PHE A 278 -7.03 7.72 14.45
CA PHE A 278 -8.02 7.97 13.41
C PHE A 278 -7.42 8.57 12.13
N TYR A 279 -6.42 9.44 12.23
CA TYR A 279 -5.79 10.11 11.09
C TYR A 279 -4.73 9.26 10.37
N TYR A 280 -4.14 8.25 11.04
CA TYR A 280 -2.96 7.52 10.54
C TYR A 280 -3.23 6.04 10.23
N GLY A 281 -3.98 5.34 11.08
CA GLY A 281 -4.35 3.95 10.85
C GLY A 281 -5.12 3.79 9.54
N ARG A 282 -5.92 4.81 9.21
CA ARG A 282 -6.65 4.89 7.96
C ARG A 282 -5.80 4.81 6.69
N TYR A 283 -4.57 5.30 6.69
CA TYR A 283 -3.80 5.38 5.45
C TYR A 283 -2.63 4.39 5.39
N LEU A 284 -2.04 4.07 6.53
CA LEU A 284 -0.86 3.20 6.58
C LEU A 284 -1.24 1.70 6.58
N VAL A 285 -2.45 1.36 7.04
CA VAL A 285 -2.83 -0.03 7.31
C VAL A 285 -3.28 -0.80 6.07
N PRO A 286 -4.11 -0.25 5.15
CA PRO A 286 -4.52 -0.99 3.95
C PRO A 286 -3.34 -1.36 3.03
N GLU A 287 -2.39 -0.42 2.91
CA GLU A 287 -1.31 -0.46 1.93
C GLU A 287 0.02 -0.89 2.56
N LEU A 288 0.55 -0.11 3.51
CA LEU A 288 1.93 -0.28 4.00
C LEU A 288 2.10 -1.46 4.96
N LEU A 289 1.15 -1.71 5.87
CA LEU A 289 1.30 -2.78 6.87
C LEU A 289 1.37 -4.18 6.22
N PRO A 290 0.42 -4.61 5.38
CA PRO A 290 0.53 -5.86 4.64
C PRO A 290 1.80 -5.97 3.81
N CYS A 291 2.19 -4.91 3.09
CA CYS A 291 3.44 -4.91 2.32
C CYS A 291 4.67 -5.08 3.22
N ALA A 292 4.72 -4.40 4.38
CA ALA A 292 5.79 -4.55 5.36
C ALA A 292 5.85 -5.98 5.91
N ILE A 293 4.69 -6.59 6.20
CA ILE A 293 4.60 -7.97 6.65
C ILE A 293 5.16 -8.93 5.59
N LEU A 294 4.72 -8.79 4.32
CA LEU A 294 5.21 -9.66 3.24
C LEU A 294 6.71 -9.47 2.98
N ALA A 295 7.19 -8.24 3.04
CA ALA A 295 8.61 -7.96 2.89
C ALA A 295 9.40 -8.57 4.07
N ALA A 296 8.92 -8.43 5.30
CA ALA A 296 9.59 -8.96 6.49
C ALA A 296 9.68 -10.49 6.47
N THR A 297 8.59 -11.18 6.12
CA THR A 297 8.60 -12.65 5.98
C THR A 297 9.51 -13.11 4.84
N ALA A 298 9.60 -12.36 3.73
CA ALA A 298 10.57 -12.63 2.68
C ALA A 298 12.03 -12.46 3.16
N GLY A 299 12.30 -11.45 3.99
CA GLY A 299 13.60 -11.23 4.64
C GLY A 299 14.00 -12.39 5.55
N LEU A 300 13.09 -12.84 6.42
CA LEU A 300 13.31 -13.99 7.30
C LEU A 300 13.52 -15.29 6.53
N HIS A 301 12.73 -15.53 5.48
CA HIS A 301 12.91 -16.69 4.62
C HIS A 301 14.28 -16.68 3.94
N ALA A 302 14.71 -15.52 3.44
CA ALA A 302 16.02 -15.36 2.82
C ALA A 302 17.16 -15.55 3.81
N LEU A 303 17.04 -15.03 5.02
CA LEU A 303 18.00 -15.22 6.10
C LEU A 303 18.18 -16.71 6.43
N GLY A 304 17.07 -17.43 6.62
CA GLY A 304 17.11 -18.87 6.88
C GLY A 304 17.80 -19.66 5.76
N SER A 305 17.47 -19.31 4.52
CA SER A 305 18.09 -19.92 3.33
C SER A 305 19.60 -19.63 3.25
N ALA A 306 20.02 -18.41 3.61
CA ALA A 306 21.43 -18.02 3.63
C ALA A 306 22.23 -18.76 4.72
N ILE A 307 21.64 -18.96 5.90
CA ILE A 307 22.26 -19.71 7.00
C ILE A 307 22.37 -21.20 6.67
N ALA A 308 21.32 -21.78 6.07
CA ALA A 308 21.31 -23.20 5.68
C ALA A 308 22.33 -23.50 4.57
N GLY A 309 22.43 -22.63 3.55
CA GLY A 309 23.30 -22.82 2.40
C GLY A 309 22.85 -23.94 1.45
N SER A 310 23.66 -24.23 0.43
CA SER A 310 23.30 -25.10 -0.71
C SER A 310 23.40 -26.61 -0.42
N ALA A 311 24.28 -26.99 0.52
CA ALA A 311 24.46 -28.36 0.99
C ALA A 311 24.63 -28.35 2.52
N PRO A 312 23.55 -28.11 3.28
CA PRO A 312 23.65 -27.95 4.72
C PRO A 312 24.02 -29.27 5.41
N GLY A 313 25.01 -29.24 6.30
CA GLY A 313 25.05 -30.21 7.40
C GLY A 313 23.84 -30.02 8.33
N LYS A 314 23.46 -31.05 9.09
CA LYS A 314 22.28 -31.03 9.99
C LYS A 314 22.23 -29.80 10.92
N ALA A 315 23.39 -29.36 11.42
CA ALA A 315 23.50 -28.16 12.28
C ALA A 315 23.13 -26.86 11.54
N ARG A 316 23.62 -26.67 10.31
CA ARG A 316 23.30 -25.48 9.50
C ARG A 316 21.84 -25.46 9.05
N ALA A 317 21.28 -26.61 8.68
CA ALA A 317 19.85 -26.73 8.39
C ALA A 317 19.01 -26.34 9.62
N SER A 318 19.39 -26.82 10.81
CA SER A 318 18.69 -26.51 12.06
C SER A 318 18.78 -25.03 12.41
N LEU A 319 19.96 -24.41 12.29
CA LEU A 319 20.15 -22.97 12.50
C LEU A 319 19.37 -22.12 11.49
N GLY A 320 19.31 -22.58 10.22
CA GLY A 320 18.52 -21.93 9.17
C GLY A 320 17.02 -21.91 9.43
N ILE A 321 16.53 -22.73 10.35
CA ILE A 321 15.14 -22.72 10.83
C ILE A 321 15.04 -21.98 12.16
N ALA A 322 15.91 -22.30 13.11
CA ALA A 322 15.86 -21.80 14.48
C ALA A 322 16.05 -20.28 14.57
N VAL A 323 17.03 -19.72 13.85
CA VAL A 323 17.33 -18.27 13.90
C VAL A 323 16.17 -17.42 13.36
N PRO A 324 15.69 -17.63 12.11
CA PRO A 324 14.57 -16.83 11.63
C PRO A 324 13.25 -17.19 12.34
N GLY A 325 13.12 -18.40 12.88
CA GLY A 325 12.00 -18.78 13.76
C GLY A 325 11.98 -17.99 15.08
N ALA A 326 13.13 -17.83 15.73
CA ALA A 326 13.24 -17.01 16.94
C ALA A 326 12.95 -15.54 16.65
N LEU A 327 13.48 -14.99 15.55
CA LEU A 327 13.17 -13.62 15.10
C LEU A 327 11.68 -13.44 14.78
N ALA A 328 11.06 -14.44 14.15
CA ALA A 328 9.62 -14.43 13.88
C ALA A 328 8.79 -14.36 15.18
N LEU A 329 9.17 -15.12 16.21
CA LEU A 329 8.53 -15.08 17.53
C LEU A 329 8.72 -13.71 18.21
N VAL A 330 9.92 -13.13 18.13
CA VAL A 330 10.18 -11.78 18.64
C VAL A 330 9.32 -10.74 17.93
N LEU A 331 9.21 -10.81 16.60
CA LEU A 331 8.34 -9.91 15.83
C LEU A 331 6.88 -10.07 16.21
N LEU A 332 6.37 -11.31 16.30
CA LEU A 332 4.99 -11.57 16.73
C LEU A 332 4.73 -11.05 18.15
N GLY A 333 5.65 -11.33 19.08
CA GLY A 333 5.57 -10.84 20.45
C GLY A 333 5.57 -9.32 20.51
N TRP A 334 6.44 -8.65 19.76
CA TRP A 334 6.50 -7.19 19.68
C TRP A 334 5.22 -6.58 19.10
N THR A 335 4.70 -7.14 18.00
CA THR A 335 3.46 -6.67 17.38
C THR A 335 2.24 -6.90 18.28
N ALA A 336 2.19 -8.02 19.00
CA ALA A 336 1.11 -8.36 19.92
C ALA A 336 1.22 -7.65 21.28
N TRP A 337 2.40 -7.18 21.67
CA TRP A 337 2.67 -6.61 22.99
C TRP A 337 1.71 -5.49 23.41
N PRO A 338 1.35 -4.52 22.53
CA PRO A 338 0.38 -3.49 22.89
C PRO A 338 -1.00 -4.06 23.27
N LEU A 339 -1.41 -5.19 22.70
CA LEU A 339 -2.68 -5.85 23.05
C LEU A 339 -2.68 -6.43 24.47
N VAL A 340 -1.50 -6.74 25.00
CA VAL A 340 -1.30 -7.30 26.34
C VAL A 340 -1.09 -6.19 27.36
N ARG A 341 -0.23 -5.22 27.05
CA ARG A 341 0.15 -4.13 27.96
C ARG A 341 -0.95 -3.08 28.12
N GLU A 342 -1.65 -2.76 27.03
CA GLU A 342 -2.64 -1.68 26.98
C GLU A 342 -3.96 -2.17 26.38
N PRO A 343 -4.67 -3.09 27.07
CA PRO A 343 -5.94 -3.63 26.58
C PRO A 343 -7.01 -2.54 26.41
N GLN A 344 -6.81 -1.38 27.03
CA GLN A 344 -7.65 -0.18 26.95
C GLN A 344 -7.60 0.52 25.58
N LEU A 345 -6.61 0.24 24.73
CA LEU A 345 -6.65 0.58 23.30
C LEU A 345 -7.80 -0.13 22.56
N ARG A 346 -8.45 -1.14 23.17
CA ARG A 346 -9.70 -1.76 22.68
C ARG A 346 -10.98 -0.99 23.07
N LEU A 347 -10.89 -0.02 23.98
CA LEU A 347 -12.06 0.63 24.61
C LEU A 347 -12.09 2.15 24.42
N ARG A 348 -10.93 2.83 24.35
CA ARG A 348 -10.84 4.30 24.18
C ARG A 348 -11.04 4.81 22.75
N GLU A 349 -11.35 3.92 21.81
CA GLU A 349 -11.73 4.27 20.42
C GLU A 349 -12.86 5.31 20.33
N TYR A 350 -13.70 5.40 21.37
CA TYR A 350 -14.87 6.28 21.42
C TYR A 350 -14.76 7.46 22.40
N GLU A 351 -13.69 7.54 23.20
CA GLU A 351 -13.54 8.60 24.22
C GLU A 351 -13.45 10.01 23.59
N PRO A 352 -12.74 10.22 22.45
CA PRO A 352 -12.78 11.50 21.75
C PRO A 352 -14.10 11.75 21.02
N ALA A 353 -14.83 10.70 20.62
CA ALA A 353 -16.13 10.83 19.98
C ALA A 353 -17.20 11.25 20.99
N GLY A 354 -17.18 10.71 22.21
CA GLY A 354 -18.02 11.18 23.32
C GLY A 354 -17.79 12.65 23.61
N GLN A 355 -16.52 13.07 23.77
CA GLN A 355 -16.18 14.48 23.99
C GLN A 355 -16.58 15.38 22.82
N ALA A 356 -16.48 14.91 21.56
CA ALA A 356 -16.92 15.66 20.39
C ALA A 356 -18.44 15.74 20.29
N ILE A 357 -19.16 14.67 20.65
CA ILE A 357 -20.62 14.63 20.75
C ILE A 357 -21.10 15.57 21.86
N ASP A 358 -20.47 15.55 23.04
CA ASP A 358 -20.78 16.46 24.14
C ASP A 358 -20.50 17.92 23.75
N TRP A 359 -19.40 18.16 23.05
CA TRP A 359 -19.03 19.47 22.51
C TRP A 359 -20.02 19.98 21.44
N LEU A 360 -20.56 19.08 20.62
CA LEU A 360 -21.59 19.38 19.60
C LEU A 360 -22.97 19.57 20.26
N ALA A 361 -23.34 18.71 21.19
CA ALA A 361 -24.59 18.78 21.94
C ALA A 361 -24.68 20.07 22.76
N ALA A 362 -23.56 20.56 23.29
CA ALA A 362 -23.48 21.86 23.95
C ALA A 362 -23.65 23.07 23.01
N ARG A 363 -23.64 22.87 21.68
CA ARG A 363 -23.69 23.92 20.66
C ARG A 363 -24.88 23.82 19.71
N ILE A 364 -25.67 22.74 19.79
CA ILE A 364 -26.94 22.63 19.09
C ILE A 364 -28.03 23.15 20.04
N GLU A 365 -28.77 24.17 19.61
CA GLU A 365 -29.88 24.71 20.41
C GLU A 365 -30.94 23.62 20.67
N PRO A 366 -31.51 23.53 21.88
CA PRO A 366 -32.56 22.56 22.16
C PRO A 366 -33.78 22.79 21.27
N GLY A 367 -34.01 21.90 20.31
CA GLY A 367 -35.18 21.94 19.41
C GLY A 367 -34.91 22.27 17.93
N ALA A 368 -33.64 22.35 17.50
CA ALA A 368 -33.25 22.48 16.10
C ALA A 368 -33.36 21.17 15.29
#